data_AF-A0A261BRI2-F1
#
_entry.id   AF-A0A261BRI2-F1
#
_cell.length_a   1.000
_cell.length_b   1.000
_cell.length_c   1.000
_cell.angle_alpha   90.00
_cell.angle_beta   90.00
_cell.angle_gamma   90.00
#
_symmetry.space_group_name_H-M   'P 1'
#
loop_
_entity.id
_entity.type
_entity.pdbx_description
1 polymer ?
#
loop_
_entity_poly.entity_id
_entity_poly.type
_entity_poly.pdbx_seq_one_letter_code
_entity_poly.pdbx_strand_id
1 'polypeptide(L)'
;SIKCYHDPTVENNSTTDFCNTIHLYRSNVTILPIVECKAVNQLVYETRGCNKCIRTISYLKHDDYELNKFPNTGANVKDLLENIQCNLREDSGDFVLDSSVYMPERLYRNFFGEACYNFSMHQHHYFIHCRCNSTNCNSPETPNLPYPIAPPRIKCFTSGYDVDVNNKRYEDLTTKIWYKDNYRMLMTNVSYVDDDSECQGHYCVIAVHEGIRITDGFFDIYYKGCISANEQGPQKLALGYSYLNDVRYYICNEDYCNADIETVLESARNSSIDVQDNSSERQKIWMF
;
A
#
# COMPACT_ATOMS: atom_id res chain seq x y z
N SER A 1 -25.17 -5.42 -20.97
CA SER A 1 -24.41 -4.82 -22.08
C SER A 1 -23.55 -3.68 -21.55
N ILE A 2 -22.30 -3.95 -21.24
CA ILE A 2 -21.33 -2.94 -20.80
C ILE A 2 -20.92 -2.14 -22.05
N LYS A 3 -21.08 -0.82 -22.03
CA LYS A 3 -20.67 0.07 -23.12
C LYS A 3 -19.19 0.43 -22.94
N CYS A 4 -18.34 -0.02 -23.86
CA CYS A 4 -16.99 0.51 -24.00
C CYS A 4 -17.06 1.98 -24.45
N TYR A 5 -16.16 2.82 -23.93
CA TYR A 5 -16.08 4.23 -24.32
C TYR A 5 -15.74 4.30 -25.82
N HIS A 6 -16.63 4.93 -26.59
CA HIS A 6 -16.48 5.15 -28.02
C HIS A 6 -15.31 6.10 -28.28
N ASP A 7 -14.27 5.61 -28.94
CA ASP A 7 -13.46 6.45 -29.82
C ASP A 7 -14.21 6.52 -31.17
N PRO A 8 -14.67 7.69 -31.64
CA PRO A 8 -15.56 7.81 -32.79
C PRO A 8 -14.92 7.46 -34.14
N THR A 9 -13.66 7.02 -34.16
CA THR A 9 -12.89 6.81 -35.39
C THR A 9 -12.69 5.35 -35.78
N VAL A 10 -13.12 4.37 -34.97
CA VAL A 10 -12.85 2.95 -35.24
C VAL A 10 -14.13 2.12 -35.17
N GLU A 11 -14.64 1.72 -36.34
CA GLU A 11 -15.72 0.74 -36.49
C GLU A 11 -15.27 -0.64 -35.97
N ASN A 12 -15.99 -1.14 -34.98
CA ASN A 12 -15.76 -2.43 -34.33
C ASN A 12 -16.50 -3.55 -35.08
N ASN A 13 -15.79 -4.63 -35.37
CA ASN A 13 -16.41 -5.90 -35.77
C ASN A 13 -15.69 -7.08 -35.12
N SER A 14 -15.90 -7.28 -33.81
CA SER A 14 -15.60 -8.55 -33.15
C SER A 14 -16.35 -8.72 -31.83
N THR A 15 -17.04 -9.86 -31.70
CA THR A 15 -17.77 -10.36 -30.53
C THR A 15 -16.83 -10.94 -29.47
N THR A 16 -15.83 -10.17 -29.03
CA THR A 16 -14.92 -10.53 -27.94
C THR A 16 -15.03 -9.50 -26.83
N ASP A 17 -15.17 -9.96 -25.58
CA ASP A 17 -15.34 -9.15 -24.36
C ASP A 17 -14.13 -8.22 -24.02
N PHE A 18 -13.18 -8.07 -24.94
CA PHE A 18 -11.98 -7.25 -24.77
C PHE A 18 -11.66 -6.48 -26.04
N CYS A 19 -11.44 -5.18 -25.90
CA CYS A 19 -10.93 -4.30 -26.95
C CYS A 19 -9.43 -4.52 -27.15
N ASN A 20 -9.02 -5.70 -27.62
CA ASN A 20 -7.74 -5.88 -28.28
C ASN A 20 -7.96 -5.52 -29.75
N THR A 21 -7.86 -4.25 -30.11
CA THR A 21 -7.87 -3.87 -31.53
C THR A 21 -6.65 -4.47 -32.22
N ILE A 22 -6.83 -4.98 -33.43
CA ILE A 22 -5.75 -5.55 -34.28
C ILE A 22 -4.56 -4.58 -34.46
N HIS A 23 -4.79 -3.27 -34.27
CA HIS A 23 -3.78 -2.23 -34.30
C HIS A 23 -2.75 -2.31 -33.16
N LEU A 24 -3.10 -2.90 -32.00
CA LEU A 24 -2.15 -3.11 -30.90
C LEU A 24 -1.02 -4.07 -31.28
N TYR A 25 -1.31 -5.08 -32.10
CA TYR A 25 -0.30 -6.01 -32.66
C TYR A 25 0.66 -5.35 -33.67
N ARG A 26 0.34 -4.14 -34.17
CA ARG A 26 1.19 -3.38 -35.10
C ARG A 26 1.99 -2.27 -34.42
N SER A 27 1.87 -2.14 -33.11
CA SER A 27 2.57 -1.15 -32.30
C SER A 27 3.68 -1.81 -31.48
N ASN A 28 4.67 -1.04 -31.02
CA ASN A 28 5.71 -1.51 -30.08
C ASN A 28 5.18 -1.68 -28.63
N VAL A 29 3.87 -1.86 -28.45
CA VAL A 29 3.24 -1.94 -27.15
C VAL A 29 3.19 -3.39 -26.69
N THR A 30 3.71 -3.65 -25.49
CA THR A 30 3.63 -4.97 -24.86
C THR A 30 2.20 -5.27 -24.45
N ILE A 31 1.60 -6.31 -25.04
CA ILE A 31 0.30 -6.84 -24.60
C ILE A 31 0.55 -7.70 -23.36
N LEU A 32 -0.06 -7.32 -22.24
CA LEU A 32 0.02 -8.09 -21.01
C LEU A 32 -0.88 -9.34 -21.09
N PRO A 33 -0.44 -10.48 -20.53
CA PRO A 33 -1.25 -11.70 -20.54
C PRO A 33 -2.52 -11.52 -19.70
N ILE A 34 -3.65 -11.99 -20.24
CA ILE A 34 -4.94 -12.00 -19.55
C ILE A 34 -5.05 -13.28 -18.72
N VAL A 35 -5.38 -13.11 -17.46
CA VAL A 35 -5.65 -14.15 -16.47
C VAL A 35 -7.06 -13.96 -15.90
N GLU A 36 -7.73 -15.03 -15.50
CA GLU A 36 -9.05 -14.92 -14.88
C GLU A 36 -8.90 -14.63 -13.38
N CYS A 37 -9.54 -13.59 -12.87
CA CYS A 37 -9.51 -13.23 -11.45
C CYS A 37 -10.94 -13.08 -10.91
N LYS A 38 -11.11 -13.06 -9.59
CA LYS A 38 -12.39 -12.66 -8.97
C LYS A 38 -12.46 -11.16 -8.74
N ALA A 39 -13.66 -10.59 -8.84
CA ALA A 39 -13.94 -9.21 -8.47
C ALA A 39 -15.29 -9.11 -7.75
N VAL A 40 -15.39 -8.21 -6.77
CA VAL A 40 -16.67 -7.89 -6.11
C VAL A 40 -17.47 -6.93 -6.99
N ASN A 41 -18.64 -7.38 -7.44
CA ASN A 41 -19.62 -6.55 -8.14
C ASN A 41 -20.94 -6.66 -7.39
N GLN A 42 -21.44 -5.55 -6.83
CA GLN A 42 -22.70 -5.52 -6.08
C GLN A 42 -22.79 -6.62 -5.00
N LEU A 43 -21.70 -6.83 -4.25
CA LEU A 43 -21.55 -7.86 -3.18
C LEU A 43 -21.48 -9.32 -3.66
N VAL A 44 -21.42 -9.56 -4.97
CA VAL A 44 -21.25 -10.92 -5.54
C VAL A 44 -19.85 -11.05 -6.15
N TYR A 45 -19.20 -12.19 -5.92
CA TYR A 45 -17.94 -12.53 -6.58
C TYR A 45 -18.20 -13.00 -8.00
N GLU A 46 -17.63 -12.30 -8.98
CA GLU A 46 -17.70 -12.64 -10.39
C GLU A 46 -16.29 -12.88 -10.95
N THR A 47 -16.15 -13.86 -11.83
CA THR A 47 -14.92 -14.06 -12.61
C THR A 47 -14.79 -12.99 -13.68
N ARG A 48 -13.60 -12.41 -13.82
CA ARG A 48 -13.27 -11.39 -14.83
C ARG A 48 -11.88 -11.61 -15.39
N GLY A 49 -11.70 -11.37 -16.70
CA GLY A 49 -10.39 -11.43 -17.37
C GLY A 49 -9.60 -10.14 -17.16
N CYS A 50 -8.42 -10.26 -16.57
CA CYS A 50 -7.63 -9.17 -16.00
C CYS A 50 -6.13 -9.49 -16.14
N ASN A 51 -5.22 -8.52 -16.00
CA ASN A 51 -3.77 -8.82 -16.11
C ASN A 51 -3.17 -9.26 -14.76
N LYS A 52 -3.79 -8.79 -13.66
CA LYS A 52 -3.35 -9.04 -12.28
C LYS A 52 -4.57 -9.22 -11.38
N CYS A 53 -4.48 -10.17 -10.47
CA CYS A 53 -5.47 -10.39 -9.43
C CYS A 53 -5.02 -9.69 -8.15
N ILE A 54 -5.93 -8.99 -7.47
CA ILE A 54 -5.64 -8.22 -6.26
C ILE A 54 -6.54 -8.67 -5.12
N ARG A 55 -5.93 -8.94 -3.96
CA ARG A 55 -6.60 -9.20 -2.68
C ARG A 55 -6.02 -8.27 -1.63
N THR A 56 -6.87 -7.51 -0.98
CA THR A 56 -6.48 -6.66 0.15
C THR A 56 -7.31 -7.05 1.36
N ILE A 57 -6.67 -7.32 2.48
CA ILE A 57 -7.31 -7.58 3.78
C ILE A 57 -6.85 -6.48 4.71
N SER A 58 -7.77 -5.67 5.19
CA SER A 58 -7.55 -4.70 6.26
C SER A 58 -8.12 -5.23 7.55
N TYR A 59 -7.33 -5.15 8.61
CA TYR A 59 -7.77 -5.45 9.95
C TYR A 59 -7.53 -4.25 10.85
N LEU A 60 -8.56 -3.88 11.61
CA LEU A 60 -8.48 -2.89 12.66
C LEU A 60 -9.08 -3.48 13.93
N LYS A 61 -8.25 -3.71 14.95
CA LYS A 61 -8.71 -4.15 16.27
C LYS A 61 -9.29 -2.97 17.02
N HIS A 62 -10.59 -2.77 16.82
CA HIS A 62 -11.50 -1.84 17.51
C HIS A 62 -11.16 -0.34 17.40
N ASP A 63 -12.19 0.43 17.06
CA ASP A 63 -12.26 1.87 17.29
C ASP A 63 -13.10 2.09 18.57
N ASP A 64 -12.48 2.60 19.64
CA ASP A 64 -13.18 2.91 20.89
C ASP A 64 -14.30 3.95 20.68
N TYR A 65 -14.23 4.77 19.63
CA TYR A 65 -15.24 5.77 19.33
C TYR A 65 -16.56 5.15 18.86
N GLU A 66 -16.53 4.24 17.88
CA GLU A 66 -17.72 3.56 17.36
C GLU A 66 -18.39 2.68 18.42
N LEU A 67 -17.59 1.97 19.23
CA LEU A 67 -18.08 1.15 20.35
C LEU A 67 -18.80 1.99 21.42
N ASN A 68 -18.28 3.18 21.73
CA ASN A 68 -18.86 4.06 22.74
C ASN A 68 -20.03 4.90 22.21
N LYS A 69 -20.13 5.10 20.89
CA LYS A 69 -21.21 5.87 20.24
C LYS A 69 -22.46 5.03 19.98
N PHE A 70 -22.30 3.72 19.74
CA PHE A 70 -23.41 2.80 19.51
C PHE A 70 -23.38 1.60 20.49
N PRO A 71 -23.56 1.84 21.80
CA PRO A 71 -23.30 0.82 22.82
C PRO A 71 -24.26 -0.38 22.84
N ASN A 72 -25.20 -0.54 21.90
CA ASN A 72 -26.12 -1.69 21.85
C ASN A 72 -26.83 -1.84 20.50
N THR A 73 -26.09 -2.01 19.41
CA THR A 73 -26.66 -2.60 18.18
C THR A 73 -25.79 -3.78 17.78
N GLY A 74 -26.25 -5.00 18.07
CA GLY A 74 -25.56 -6.27 17.80
C GLY A 74 -25.40 -6.58 16.31
N ALA A 75 -24.75 -5.70 15.56
CA ALA A 75 -24.47 -5.85 14.14
C ALA A 75 -22.97 -5.73 13.93
N ASN A 76 -22.30 -6.89 13.90
CA ASN A 76 -21.05 -7.18 13.19
C ASN A 76 -20.23 -5.93 12.78
N VAL A 77 -19.50 -5.33 13.73
CA VAL A 77 -18.35 -4.51 13.36
C VAL A 77 -17.37 -5.50 12.75
N LYS A 78 -17.36 -5.61 11.42
CA LYS A 78 -16.44 -6.51 10.72
C LYS A 78 -15.04 -5.92 10.93
N ASP A 79 -14.34 -6.42 11.95
CA ASP A 79 -12.93 -6.10 12.24
C ASP A 79 -12.01 -6.41 11.04
N LEU A 80 -12.52 -7.15 10.04
CA LEU A 80 -11.88 -7.51 8.79
C LEU A 80 -12.65 -6.94 7.59
N LEU A 81 -12.00 -6.04 6.85
CA LEU A 81 -12.47 -5.57 5.55
C LEU A 81 -11.63 -6.25 4.46
N GLU A 82 -12.27 -7.10 3.67
CA GLU A 82 -11.64 -7.77 2.54
C GLU A 82 -12.12 -7.16 1.23
N ASN A 83 -11.18 -6.69 0.41
CA ASN A 83 -11.39 -6.22 -0.94
C ASN A 83 -10.75 -7.19 -1.94
N ILE A 84 -11.53 -7.64 -2.91
CA ILE A 84 -11.12 -8.54 -3.99
C ILE A 84 -11.47 -7.89 -5.30
N GLN A 85 -10.45 -7.57 -6.07
CA GLN A 85 -10.60 -6.85 -7.31
C GLN A 85 -9.70 -7.39 -8.39
N CYS A 86 -10.17 -7.23 -9.62
CA CYS A 86 -9.29 -7.20 -10.77
C CYS A 86 -8.48 -5.92 -10.78
N ASN A 87 -7.28 -5.96 -11.37
CA ASN A 87 -6.51 -4.76 -11.56
C ASN A 87 -7.30 -3.68 -12.32
N LEU A 88 -7.36 -2.49 -11.74
CA LEU A 88 -7.81 -1.28 -12.42
C LEU A 88 -6.61 -0.61 -13.09
N ARG A 89 -6.86 0.43 -13.91
CA ARG A 89 -5.89 1.06 -14.82
C ARG A 89 -4.52 1.39 -14.21
N GLU A 90 -4.46 1.65 -12.91
CA GLU A 90 -3.23 2.08 -12.21
C GLU A 90 -2.53 0.96 -11.42
N ASP A 91 -3.15 -0.23 -11.32
CA ASP A 91 -2.56 -1.43 -10.69
C ASP A 91 -2.05 -2.44 -11.75
N SER A 92 -1.95 -2.05 -13.02
CA SER A 92 -1.55 -2.93 -14.13
C SER A 92 -0.04 -3.04 -14.32
N GLY A 93 0.74 -2.03 -13.93
CA GLY A 93 2.21 -2.04 -14.00
C GLY A 93 2.84 -2.51 -12.70
N ASP A 94 4.12 -2.85 -12.66
CA ASP A 94 4.76 -3.39 -11.44
C ASP A 94 4.67 -2.47 -10.21
N PHE A 95 4.32 -1.21 -10.43
CA PHE A 95 4.16 -0.18 -9.43
C PHE A 95 2.87 0.65 -9.65
N VAL A 96 2.31 1.24 -8.58
CA VAL A 96 1.05 2.01 -8.56
C VAL A 96 1.32 3.51 -8.63
N LEU A 97 0.93 4.17 -9.72
CA LEU A 97 1.20 5.60 -9.93
C LEU A 97 0.01 6.53 -9.59
N ASP A 98 -1.02 6.02 -8.92
CA ASP A 98 -2.19 6.81 -8.57
C ASP A 98 -1.98 7.64 -7.30
N SER A 99 -1.74 8.95 -7.50
CA SER A 99 -1.63 9.93 -6.41
C SER A 99 -2.98 10.31 -5.78
N SER A 100 -4.11 9.90 -6.37
CA SER A 100 -5.45 10.15 -5.83
C SER A 100 -5.84 9.17 -4.72
N VAL A 101 -5.14 8.03 -4.61
CA VAL A 101 -5.30 7.08 -3.50
C VAL A 101 -4.80 7.70 -2.19
N TYR A 102 -5.58 7.52 -1.13
CA TYR A 102 -5.22 7.95 0.23
C TYR A 102 -3.82 7.43 0.62
N MET A 103 -2.98 8.28 1.20
CA MET A 103 -1.55 7.98 1.39
C MET A 103 -1.27 6.66 2.14
N PRO A 104 -1.87 6.38 3.31
CA PRO A 104 -1.80 5.07 3.96
C PRO A 104 -2.15 3.89 3.06
N GLU A 105 -3.11 4.08 2.13
CA GLU A 105 -3.46 3.04 1.17
C GLU A 105 -2.43 2.83 0.08
N ARG A 106 -1.71 3.88 -0.33
CA ARG A 106 -0.61 3.76 -1.29
C ARG A 106 0.56 2.97 -0.70
N LEU A 107 0.83 3.13 0.60
CA LEU A 107 1.98 2.50 1.25
C LEU A 107 1.99 0.97 1.12
N TYR A 108 0.83 0.32 1.25
CA TYR A 108 0.73 -1.14 1.12
C TYR A 108 0.62 -1.63 -0.33
N ARG A 109 0.72 -0.78 -1.35
CA ARG A 109 0.61 -1.18 -2.78
C ARG A 109 1.92 -1.05 -3.56
N ASN A 110 2.98 -0.53 -2.94
CA ASN A 110 4.13 0.01 -3.67
C ASN A 110 5.31 -0.93 -3.96
N PHE A 111 5.39 -2.11 -3.34
CA PHE A 111 6.66 -2.84 -3.30
C PHE A 111 6.87 -3.87 -4.41
N PHE A 112 5.85 -4.65 -4.78
CA PHE A 112 6.02 -5.80 -5.67
C PHE A 112 4.83 -6.01 -6.60
N GLY A 113 5.12 -6.38 -7.86
CA GLY A 113 4.13 -6.75 -8.87
C GLY A 113 3.58 -8.17 -8.74
N GLU A 114 4.25 -9.03 -7.97
CA GLU A 114 3.87 -10.41 -7.70
C GLU A 114 4.37 -10.87 -6.32
N ALA A 115 3.61 -10.58 -5.25
CA ALA A 115 3.92 -10.98 -3.88
C ALA A 115 2.69 -10.80 -2.97
N CYS A 116 2.79 -11.30 -1.74
CA CYS A 116 1.98 -10.83 -0.62
C CYS A 116 2.87 -10.14 0.40
N TYR A 117 2.41 -9.03 0.94
CA TYR A 117 3.08 -8.39 2.06
C TYR A 117 2.06 -7.76 3.01
N ASN A 118 2.49 -7.66 4.26
CA ASN A 118 1.76 -7.04 5.34
C ASN A 118 2.39 -5.69 5.65
N PHE A 119 1.58 -4.66 5.78
CA PHE A 119 1.98 -3.33 6.20
C PHE A 119 1.22 -2.95 7.46
N SER A 120 1.92 -2.53 8.51
CA SER A 120 1.31 -2.10 9.77
C SER A 120 1.93 -0.79 10.22
N MET A 121 1.08 0.17 10.58
CA MET A 121 1.48 1.47 11.16
C MET A 121 0.89 1.65 12.57
N HIS A 122 0.43 0.57 13.20
CA HIS A 122 -0.10 0.57 14.55
C HIS A 122 -0.24 -0.87 15.07
N GLN A 123 -0.03 -1.11 16.36
CA GLN A 123 -0.08 -2.44 16.99
C GLN A 123 -1.41 -3.21 16.81
N HIS A 124 -2.47 -2.49 16.48
CA HIS A 124 -3.83 -3.01 16.35
C HIS A 124 -4.35 -2.97 14.91
N HIS A 125 -3.49 -2.63 13.96
CA HIS A 125 -3.90 -2.46 12.58
C HIS A 125 -2.89 -3.10 11.62
N TYR A 126 -3.40 -3.79 10.60
CA TYR A 126 -2.57 -4.32 9.53
C TYR A 126 -3.31 -4.36 8.18
N PHE A 127 -2.55 -4.18 7.10
CA PHE A 127 -2.99 -4.36 5.73
C PHE A 127 -2.20 -5.48 5.08
N ILE A 128 -2.85 -6.56 4.70
CA ILE A 128 -2.28 -7.56 3.81
C ILE A 128 -2.67 -7.19 2.39
N HIS A 129 -1.68 -7.01 1.52
CA HIS A 129 -1.88 -6.79 0.10
C HIS A 129 -1.20 -7.90 -0.68
N CYS A 130 -1.97 -8.55 -1.55
CA CYS A 130 -1.50 -9.60 -2.43
C CYS A 130 -1.80 -9.23 -3.88
N ARG A 131 -0.79 -9.43 -4.71
CA ARG A 131 -0.86 -9.24 -6.16
C ARG A 131 -0.20 -10.40 -6.87
N CYS A 132 -0.82 -10.92 -7.92
CA CYS A 132 -0.29 -12.05 -8.66
C CYS A 132 -0.87 -12.16 -10.08
N ASN A 133 -0.37 -13.13 -10.86
CA ASN A 133 -0.92 -13.55 -12.15
C ASN A 133 -1.73 -14.87 -12.08
N SER A 134 -1.95 -15.44 -10.90
CA SER A 134 -2.66 -16.72 -10.75
C SER A 134 -4.13 -16.56 -10.40
N THR A 135 -4.95 -17.46 -10.96
CA THR A 135 -6.41 -17.40 -10.95
C THR A 135 -7.05 -17.36 -9.55
N ASN A 136 -6.38 -17.98 -8.58
CA ASN A 136 -6.93 -18.20 -7.25
C ASN A 136 -6.37 -17.24 -6.19
N CYS A 137 -5.46 -16.34 -6.56
CA CYS A 137 -4.72 -15.58 -5.55
C CYS A 137 -5.55 -14.50 -4.86
N ASN A 138 -6.65 -14.07 -5.48
CA ASN A 138 -7.65 -13.22 -4.87
C ASN A 138 -8.98 -13.94 -4.58
N SER A 139 -8.96 -15.27 -4.47
CA SER A 139 -10.14 -16.05 -4.15
C SER A 139 -10.36 -16.11 -2.62
N PRO A 140 -11.51 -15.67 -2.10
CA PRO A 140 -11.83 -15.75 -0.67
C PRO A 140 -12.10 -17.19 -0.21
N GLU A 141 -12.45 -18.10 -1.13
CA GLU A 141 -12.75 -19.50 -0.84
C GLU A 141 -11.48 -20.33 -0.58
N THR A 142 -10.31 -19.79 -0.92
CA THR A 142 -9.02 -20.35 -0.49
C THR A 142 -8.67 -19.79 0.88
N PRO A 143 -8.55 -20.64 1.92
CA PRO A 143 -8.27 -20.19 3.28
C PRO A 143 -6.85 -19.62 3.43
N ASN A 144 -5.97 -19.90 2.48
CA ASN A 144 -4.58 -19.47 2.50
C ASN A 144 -4.35 -18.34 1.50
N LEU A 145 -3.51 -17.38 1.89
CA LEU A 145 -2.92 -16.44 0.94
C LEU A 145 -2.10 -17.21 -0.11
N PRO A 146 -2.07 -16.74 -1.37
CA PRO A 146 -1.28 -17.35 -2.43
C PRO A 146 0.21 -17.43 -2.07
N TYR A 147 0.71 -16.44 -1.33
CA TYR A 147 2.07 -16.37 -0.83
C TYR A 147 2.02 -16.29 0.70
N PRO A 148 2.36 -17.35 1.44
CA PRO A 148 2.35 -17.32 2.90
C PRO A 148 3.43 -16.35 3.39
N ILE A 149 3.05 -15.38 4.23
CA ILE A 149 4.01 -14.44 4.83
C ILE A 149 4.70 -15.16 5.99
N ALA A 150 6.03 -15.21 5.98
CA ALA A 150 6.78 -15.81 7.06
C ALA A 150 6.56 -15.03 8.39
N PRO A 151 6.74 -15.67 9.56
CA PRO A 151 6.60 -14.98 10.83
C PRO A 151 7.57 -13.80 10.95
N PRO A 152 7.11 -12.65 11.49
CA PRO A 152 7.95 -11.47 11.69
C PRO A 152 9.06 -11.76 12.69
N ARG A 153 10.15 -10.99 12.62
CA ARG A 153 11.38 -11.23 13.38
C ARG A 153 11.91 -10.00 14.10
N ILE A 154 11.46 -8.82 13.72
CA ILE A 154 11.92 -7.56 14.31
C ILE A 154 10.73 -6.73 14.78
N LYS A 155 11.02 -5.83 15.71
CA LYS A 155 10.09 -4.85 16.25
C LYS A 155 10.39 -3.47 15.67
N CYS A 156 9.35 -2.70 15.34
CA CYS A 156 9.51 -1.37 14.79
C CYS A 156 8.61 -0.37 15.51
N PHE A 157 9.02 0.89 15.50
CA PHE A 157 8.14 1.98 15.91
C PHE A 157 7.02 2.19 14.90
N THR A 158 5.89 2.70 15.38
CA THR A 158 4.71 3.02 14.58
C THR A 158 4.31 4.48 14.71
N SER A 159 3.90 5.07 13.59
CA SER A 159 3.21 6.36 13.49
C SER A 159 2.50 6.43 12.15
N GLY A 160 1.27 6.91 12.12
CA GLY A 160 0.51 7.08 10.88
C GLY A 160 -0.91 6.55 10.89
N TYR A 161 -1.32 5.86 11.96
CA TYR A 161 -2.65 5.24 12.03
C TYR A 161 -3.34 5.34 13.40
N ASP A 162 -2.66 5.77 14.47
CA ASP A 162 -3.30 5.87 15.81
C ASP A 162 -4.51 6.82 15.80
N VAL A 163 -4.51 7.83 14.94
CA VAL A 163 -5.64 8.76 14.82
C VAL A 163 -6.94 8.13 14.33
N ASP A 164 -6.84 7.03 13.57
CA ASP A 164 -7.99 6.26 13.09
C ASP A 164 -8.42 5.19 14.11
N VAL A 165 -7.63 4.96 15.16
CA VAL A 165 -7.92 4.06 16.30
C VAL A 165 -8.46 4.84 17.49
N ASN A 166 -7.85 5.99 17.80
CA ASN A 166 -8.13 6.82 18.97
C ASN A 166 -8.14 8.31 18.59
N ASN A 167 -9.17 8.73 17.86
CA ASN A 167 -9.34 10.12 17.44
C ASN A 167 -9.36 11.12 18.63
N LYS A 168 -9.97 10.76 19.75
CA LYS A 168 -10.12 11.59 20.96
C LYS A 168 -8.79 12.04 21.53
N ARG A 169 -7.74 11.22 21.42
CA ARG A 169 -6.38 11.56 21.86
C ARG A 169 -5.84 12.81 21.16
N TYR A 170 -6.28 13.05 19.92
CA TYR A 170 -5.81 14.12 19.06
C TYR A 170 -6.84 15.25 18.88
N GLU A 171 -8.00 15.15 19.53
CA GLU A 171 -8.98 16.23 19.57
C GLU A 171 -8.51 17.34 20.52
N ASP A 172 -8.27 18.51 19.96
CA ASP A 172 -8.05 19.73 20.75
C ASP A 172 -9.27 20.66 20.60
N LEU A 173 -10.08 20.68 21.65
CA LEU A 173 -11.30 21.49 21.72
C LEU A 173 -11.02 23.00 21.78
N THR A 174 -9.78 23.42 22.03
CA THR A 174 -9.38 24.82 22.17
C THR A 174 -8.94 25.45 20.84
N THR A 175 -8.18 24.72 20.02
CA THR A 175 -7.66 25.22 18.74
C THR A 175 -8.63 25.05 17.57
N LYS A 176 -9.71 24.26 17.74
CA LYS A 176 -10.68 23.88 16.68
C LYS A 176 -10.01 23.23 15.45
N ILE A 177 -8.76 22.80 15.56
CA ILE A 177 -8.06 22.07 14.52
C ILE A 177 -8.67 20.67 14.45
N TRP A 178 -8.88 20.17 13.23
CA TRP A 178 -9.39 18.81 13.04
C TRP A 178 -8.39 17.79 13.58
N TYR A 179 -8.86 16.77 14.30
CA TYR A 179 -7.99 15.83 15.03
C TYR A 179 -6.94 15.15 14.15
N LYS A 180 -7.24 14.87 12.86
CA LYS A 180 -6.23 14.33 11.94
C LYS A 180 -5.14 15.33 11.60
N ASP A 181 -5.44 16.62 11.53
CA ASP A 181 -4.43 17.65 11.27
C ASP A 181 -3.54 17.87 12.49
N ASN A 182 -4.09 17.79 13.71
CA ASN A 182 -3.28 17.74 14.95
C ASN A 182 -2.31 16.56 14.94
N TYR A 183 -2.80 15.37 14.59
CA TYR A 183 -1.93 14.19 14.50
C TYR A 183 -0.84 14.34 13.42
N ARG A 184 -1.22 14.83 12.23
CA ARG A 184 -0.27 15.10 11.15
C ARG A 184 0.80 16.11 11.55
N MET A 185 0.45 17.13 12.34
CA MET A 185 1.43 18.08 12.89
C MET A 185 2.48 17.39 13.75
N LEU A 186 2.11 16.42 14.58
CA LEU A 186 3.07 15.64 15.38
C LEU A 186 4.02 14.83 14.48
N MET A 187 3.47 14.20 13.44
CA MET A 187 4.21 13.41 12.45
C MET A 187 5.10 14.23 11.51
N THR A 188 5.13 15.56 11.63
CA THR A 188 6.15 16.39 10.95
C THR A 188 7.52 16.28 11.60
N ASN A 189 7.57 15.82 12.85
CA ASN A 189 8.81 15.45 13.51
C ASN A 189 9.18 14.01 13.12
N VAL A 190 10.29 13.83 12.41
CA VAL A 190 10.77 12.50 11.98
C VAL A 190 10.99 11.54 13.15
N SER A 191 11.29 12.05 14.34
CA SER A 191 11.51 11.24 15.54
C SER A 191 10.22 10.93 16.32
N TYR A 192 9.07 11.48 15.90
CA TYR A 192 7.79 11.17 16.52
C TYR A 192 7.43 9.69 16.37
N VAL A 193 6.78 9.14 17.40
CA VAL A 193 6.24 7.79 17.47
C VAL A 193 4.94 7.84 18.29
N ASP A 194 4.00 6.94 18.02
CA ASP A 194 2.77 6.83 18.82
C ASP A 194 3.08 6.32 20.24
N ASP A 195 2.13 6.45 21.18
CA ASP A 195 2.25 5.74 22.47
C ASP A 195 1.98 4.25 22.24
N ASP A 196 2.65 3.37 22.99
CA ASP A 196 2.59 1.91 22.79
C ASP A 196 2.88 1.51 21.32
N SER A 197 3.85 2.22 20.74
CA SER A 197 4.32 2.15 19.36
C SER A 197 5.17 0.90 19.11
N GLU A 198 4.51 -0.22 18.81
CA GLU A 198 5.18 -1.43 18.37
C GLU A 198 4.36 -2.14 17.27
N CYS A 199 5.03 -2.50 16.18
CA CYS A 199 4.56 -3.56 15.29
C CYS A 199 5.69 -4.58 15.10
N GLN A 200 5.35 -5.75 14.56
CA GLN A 200 6.33 -6.78 14.23
C GLN A 200 6.37 -7.04 12.72
N GLY A 201 7.58 -7.01 12.16
CA GLY A 201 7.84 -7.08 10.73
C GLY A 201 9.03 -7.96 10.35
N HIS A 202 9.31 -8.02 9.05
CA HIS A 202 10.65 -8.35 8.53
C HIS A 202 11.53 -7.11 8.37
N TYR A 203 10.89 -5.95 8.13
CA TYR A 203 11.53 -4.67 7.91
C TYR A 203 10.79 -3.56 8.66
N CYS A 204 11.53 -2.57 9.15
CA CYS A 204 11.00 -1.31 9.63
C CYS A 204 11.06 -0.27 8.52
N VAL A 205 10.10 0.64 8.50
CA VAL A 205 9.99 1.65 7.44
C VAL A 205 9.71 3.03 8.02
N ILE A 206 10.29 4.05 7.38
CA ILE A 206 9.83 5.44 7.38
C ILE A 206 9.39 5.77 5.96
N ALA A 207 8.12 6.07 5.75
CA ALA A 207 7.59 6.54 4.48
C ALA A 207 7.25 8.03 4.56
N VAL A 208 7.65 8.81 3.57
CA VAL A 208 7.49 10.27 3.59
C VAL A 208 6.45 10.73 2.59
N HIS A 209 5.45 11.44 3.09
CA HIS A 209 4.48 12.17 2.27
C HIS A 209 4.92 13.63 2.19
N GLU A 210 5.45 14.02 1.03
CA GLU A 210 6.08 15.32 0.85
C GLU A 210 5.07 16.45 0.67
N GLY A 211 5.38 17.63 1.19
CA GLY A 211 4.71 18.87 0.81
C GLY A 211 3.20 18.87 1.07
N ILE A 212 2.77 18.35 2.21
CA ILE A 212 1.36 18.32 2.60
C ILE A 212 0.98 19.63 3.24
N ARG A 213 -0.09 20.22 2.72
CA ARG A 213 -0.67 21.42 3.31
C ARG A 213 -1.40 21.04 4.60
N ILE A 214 -0.89 21.51 5.73
CA ILE A 214 -1.53 21.40 7.03
C ILE A 214 -1.72 22.82 7.54
N THR A 215 -2.97 23.21 7.83
CA THR A 215 -3.33 24.60 8.17
C THR A 215 -2.79 25.60 7.13
N ASP A 216 -1.80 26.42 7.49
CA ASP A 216 -1.23 27.49 6.66
C ASP A 216 0.20 27.21 6.17
N GLY A 217 0.72 26.00 6.34
CA GLY A 217 2.06 25.61 5.93
C GLY A 217 2.12 24.32 5.11
N PHE A 218 3.24 24.10 4.44
CA PHE A 218 3.58 22.84 3.78
C PHE A 218 4.62 22.10 4.60
N PHE A 219 4.32 20.85 4.92
CA PHE A 219 5.16 20.01 5.76
C PHE A 219 5.31 18.62 5.15
N ASP A 220 6.45 18.00 5.42
CA ASP A 220 6.63 16.58 5.20
C ASP A 220 6.04 15.80 6.37
N ILE A 221 5.38 14.68 6.08
CA ILE A 221 4.79 13.79 7.09
C ILE A 221 5.54 12.45 7.06
N TYR A 222 5.98 11.99 8.23
CA TYR A 222 6.75 10.75 8.40
C TYR A 222 5.88 9.64 8.99
N TYR A 223 5.51 8.67 8.14
CA TYR A 223 4.80 7.46 8.52
C TYR A 223 5.79 6.38 8.92
N LYS A 224 5.62 5.76 10.08
CA LYS A 224 6.46 4.66 10.58
C LYS A 224 5.66 3.38 10.71
N GLY A 225 6.30 2.26 10.36
CA GLY A 225 5.63 0.97 10.46
C GLY A 225 6.52 -0.22 10.18
N CYS A 226 5.86 -1.35 10.00
CA CYS A 226 6.44 -2.65 9.71
C CYS A 226 6.01 -3.15 8.35
N ILE A 227 6.94 -3.82 7.66
CA ILE A 227 6.67 -4.58 6.45
C ILE A 227 7.01 -6.03 6.72
N SER A 228 6.07 -6.94 6.50
CA SER A 228 6.34 -8.38 6.40
C SER A 228 6.06 -8.82 4.98
N ALA A 229 7.11 -8.98 4.18
CA ALA A 229 6.97 -9.43 2.80
C ALA A 229 7.24 -10.92 2.66
N ASN A 230 6.49 -11.58 1.77
CA ASN A 230 6.94 -12.80 1.12
C ASN A 230 7.55 -12.40 -0.24
N GLU A 231 8.85 -12.08 -0.23
CA GLU A 231 9.62 -11.77 -1.44
C GLU A 231 9.61 -13.00 -2.38
N GLN A 232 9.24 -12.81 -3.63
CA GLN A 232 9.20 -13.86 -4.65
C GLN A 232 10.12 -13.50 -5.83
N GLY A 233 10.78 -14.51 -6.40
CA GLY A 233 11.72 -14.31 -7.51
C GLY A 233 12.99 -13.55 -7.10
N PRO A 234 13.59 -12.74 -8.00
CA PRO A 234 14.83 -12.03 -7.71
C PRO A 234 14.63 -10.68 -6.99
N GLN A 235 13.38 -10.24 -6.79
CA GLN A 235 13.07 -8.93 -6.21
C GLN A 235 13.10 -9.01 -4.68
N LYS A 236 13.92 -8.15 -4.07
CA LYS A 236 13.99 -7.98 -2.61
C LYS A 236 13.79 -6.52 -2.25
N LEU A 237 13.31 -6.27 -1.04
CA LEU A 237 13.29 -4.92 -0.50
C LEU A 237 14.73 -4.44 -0.30
N ALA A 238 15.10 -3.37 -1.00
CA ALA A 238 16.35 -2.68 -0.74
C ALA A 238 16.28 -1.97 0.62
N LEU A 239 17.33 -2.13 1.41
CA LEU A 239 17.52 -1.38 2.65
C LEU A 239 18.07 0.02 2.34
N GLY A 240 17.86 0.95 3.27
CA GLY A 240 18.23 2.35 3.14
C GLY A 240 17.17 3.14 2.39
N TYR A 241 17.62 4.13 1.62
CA TYR A 241 16.74 5.00 0.86
C TYR A 241 16.20 4.29 -0.40
N SER A 242 14.91 4.41 -0.63
CA SER A 242 14.25 4.01 -1.85
C SER A 242 13.17 5.03 -2.23
N TYR A 243 12.88 5.15 -3.52
CA TYR A 243 11.80 6.00 -4.02
C TYR A 243 10.92 5.16 -4.94
N LEU A 244 9.71 4.87 -4.48
CA LEU A 244 8.76 4.00 -5.18
C LEU A 244 7.42 4.72 -5.25
N ASN A 245 6.84 4.85 -6.44
CA ASN A 245 5.48 5.38 -6.64
C ASN A 245 5.22 6.72 -5.96
N ASP A 246 6.14 7.66 -6.16
CA ASP A 246 6.06 8.98 -5.54
C ASP A 246 5.96 8.97 -4.02
N VAL A 247 6.63 8.00 -3.40
CA VAL A 247 6.83 7.90 -1.97
C VAL A 247 8.30 7.62 -1.70
N ARG A 248 8.92 8.46 -0.86
CA ARG A 248 10.24 8.19 -0.30
C ARG A 248 10.11 7.19 0.83
N TYR A 249 10.92 6.14 0.78
CA TYR A 249 11.02 5.11 1.79
C TYR A 249 12.43 5.07 2.37
N TYR A 250 12.50 4.85 3.67
CA TYR A 250 13.72 4.50 4.38
C TYR A 250 13.44 3.17 5.08
N ILE A 251 14.13 2.11 4.66
CA ILE A 251 13.87 0.74 5.12
C ILE A 251 15.09 0.18 5.83
N CYS A 252 14.89 -0.47 6.96
CA CYS A 252 15.93 -1.18 7.71
C CYS A 252 15.35 -2.47 8.30
N ASN A 253 16.19 -3.33 8.87
CA ASN A 253 15.82 -4.67 9.30
C ASN A 253 16.37 -5.04 10.68
N GLU A 254 16.58 -4.06 11.56
CA GLU A 254 16.97 -4.23 12.95
C GLU A 254 15.87 -3.71 13.88
N ASP A 255 15.83 -4.18 15.12
CA ASP A 255 14.84 -3.72 16.08
C ASP A 255 14.91 -2.21 16.27
N TYR A 256 13.77 -1.53 16.08
CA TYR A 256 13.57 -0.10 16.30
C TYR A 256 14.47 0.82 15.47
N CYS A 257 15.02 0.32 14.36
CA CYS A 257 15.91 1.09 13.48
C CYS A 257 15.22 2.26 12.76
N ASN A 258 13.88 2.33 12.77
CA ASN A 258 13.09 3.43 12.21
C ASN A 258 12.83 4.57 13.22
N ALA A 259 13.72 4.78 14.18
CA ALA A 259 13.67 5.90 15.11
C ALA A 259 13.73 7.26 14.37
N ASP A 260 14.63 7.38 13.40
CA ASP A 260 14.78 8.52 12.50
C ASP A 260 15.53 8.09 11.23
N ILE A 261 15.66 8.99 10.25
CA ILE A 261 16.29 8.69 8.95
C ILE A 261 17.78 8.33 9.09
N GLU A 262 18.51 8.97 10.01
CA GLU A 262 19.94 8.73 10.17
C GLU A 262 20.18 7.30 10.67
N THR A 263 19.42 6.89 11.68
CA THR A 263 19.44 5.52 12.24
C THR A 263 19.13 4.47 11.18
N VAL A 264 18.11 4.70 10.33
CA VAL A 264 17.77 3.78 9.23
C VAL A 264 18.94 3.62 8.26
N LEU A 265 19.56 4.74 7.86
CA LEU A 265 20.65 4.72 6.88
C LEU A 265 21.93 4.09 7.46
N GLU A 266 22.19 4.24 8.76
CA GLU A 266 23.29 3.56 9.43
C GLU A 266 23.05 2.04 9.51
N SER A 267 21.85 1.63 9.95
CA SER A 267 21.44 0.21 9.99
C SER A 267 21.52 -0.46 8.61
N ALA A 268 21.08 0.25 7.57
CA ALA A 268 21.16 -0.23 6.19
C ALA A 268 22.60 -0.39 5.67
N ARG A 269 23.53 0.49 6.07
CA ARG A 269 24.96 0.36 5.71
C ARG A 269 25.62 -0.85 6.37
N ASN A 270 25.20 -1.18 7.59
CA ASN A 270 25.72 -2.31 8.35
C ASN A 270 25.12 -3.65 7.89
N SER A 271 23.98 -3.59 7.22
CA SER A 271 23.29 -4.74 6.66
C SER A 271 23.83 -5.05 5.25
N SER A 272 24.55 -6.16 5.12
CA SER A 272 25.19 -6.62 3.89
C SER A 272 24.20 -7.11 2.82
N ILE A 273 23.40 -6.21 2.26
CA ILE A 273 22.55 -6.48 1.10
C ILE A 273 22.96 -5.54 -0.02
N ASP A 274 23.44 -6.10 -1.13
CA ASP A 274 23.81 -5.35 -2.35
C ASP A 274 22.66 -4.42 -2.76
N VAL A 275 22.81 -3.12 -2.48
CA VAL A 275 21.91 -2.07 -2.93
C VAL A 275 22.28 -1.77 -4.37
N GLN A 276 21.51 -2.27 -5.35
CA GLN A 276 21.53 -1.68 -6.69
C GLN A 276 20.85 -0.31 -6.61
N ASP A 277 21.66 0.70 -6.34
CA ASP A 277 21.26 2.10 -6.40
C ASP A 277 21.04 2.50 -7.87
N ASN A 278 19.78 2.58 -8.28
CA ASN A 278 19.40 3.10 -9.60
C ASN A 278 19.58 4.63 -9.70
N SER A 279 20.20 5.30 -8.72
CA SER A 279 20.56 6.73 -8.83
C SER A 279 21.50 7.04 -10.01
N SER A 280 22.30 6.05 -10.44
CA SER A 280 23.28 6.21 -11.52
C SER A 280 22.66 6.36 -12.92
N GLU A 281 21.38 6.03 -13.13
CA GLU A 281 20.71 6.21 -14.43
C GLU A 281 20.07 7.59 -14.63
N ARG A 282 19.90 8.41 -13.56
CA ARG A 282 19.29 9.75 -13.67
C ARG A 282 20.15 10.78 -14.41
N GLN A 283 21.47 10.59 -14.51
CA GLN A 283 22.33 11.52 -15.24
C GLN A 283 22.22 11.41 -16.77
N LYS A 284 21.56 10.39 -17.32
CA LYS A 284 21.47 10.20 -18.78
C LYS A 284 20.15 10.64 -19.42
N ILE A 285 19.13 10.96 -18.63
CA ILE A 285 17.80 11.31 -19.17
C ILE A 285 17.66 12.82 -19.46
N TRP A 286 18.56 13.66 -18.95
CA TRP A 286 18.56 15.12 -19.18
C TRP A 286 19.45 15.60 -20.34
N MET A 287 19.71 14.74 -21.34
CA MET A 287 20.55 15.09 -22.49
C MET A 287 19.90 14.90 -23.88
N PHE A 288 18.58 14.81 -23.97
CA PHE A 288 17.86 14.89 -25.25
C PHE A 288 16.58 15.72 -25.15
#